data_AF-A0A8T4I843-F1
#
_entry.id   AF-A0A8T4I843-F1
#
_cell.length_a   1.000
_cell.length_b   1.000
_cell.length_c   1.000
_cell.angle_alpha   90.00
_cell.angle_beta   90.00
_cell.angle_gamma   90.00
#
_symmetry.space_group_name_H-M   'P 1'
#
loop_
_entity.id
_entity.type
_entity.pdbx_description
1 polymer ?
#
loop_
_entity_poly.entity_id
_entity_poly.type
_entity_poly.pdbx_seq_one_letter_code
_entity_poly.pdbx_strand_id
1 'polypeptide(L)' 'DIDRLKASILDTRNPPSRSRRFWFNQIIAAEDAFRARYEGDANPHEGLDLVSRDELVLFFDGSKSDDATGLVGCR' A
#
# COMPACT_ATOMS: atom_id res chain seq x y z
N ASP A 1 -28.77 -13.87 8.29
CA ASP A 1 -28.34 -14.75 9.39
C ASP A 1 -27.30 -14.01 10.23
N ILE A 2 -27.75 -13.46 11.35
CA ILE A 2 -26.93 -12.63 12.24
C ILE A 2 -25.94 -13.49 13.03
N ASP A 3 -26.29 -14.73 13.36
CA ASP A 3 -25.46 -15.61 14.18
C ASP A 3 -24.25 -16.10 13.39
N ARG A 4 -24.44 -16.42 12.10
CA ARG A 4 -23.32 -16.71 11.20
C ARG A 4 -22.35 -15.53 11.06
N LEU A 5 -22.87 -14.30 11.01
CA LEU A 5 -22.04 -13.09 10.92
C LEU A 5 -21.22 -12.90 12.21
N LYS A 6 -21.85 -13.01 13.38
CA LYS A 6 -21.18 -12.93 14.69
C LYS A 6 -20.10 -13.99 14.83
N ALA A 7 -20.39 -15.23 14.44
CA ALA A 7 -19.42 -16.31 14.45
C ALA A 7 -18.20 -16.02 13.56
N SER A 8 -18.41 -15.39 12.40
CA SER A 8 -17.31 -15.01 11.50
C SER A 8 -16.49 -13.82 12.02
N ILE A 9 -17.11 -12.86 12.71
CA ILE A 9 -16.42 -11.72 13.33
C ILE A 9 -15.52 -12.19 14.49
N LEU A 10 -16.01 -13.12 15.31
CA LEU A 10 -15.38 -13.60 16.55
C LEU A 10 -14.49 -14.85 16.37
N ASP A 11 -14.25 -15.28 15.13
CA ASP A 11 -13.44 -16.47 14.86
C ASP A 11 -11.98 -16.26 15.30
N THR A 12 -11.59 -16.93 16.39
CA THR A 12 -10.26 -16.83 17.00
C THR A 12 -9.16 -17.51 16.21
N ARG A 13 -9.51 -18.29 15.16
CA ARG A 13 -8.55 -18.83 14.20
C ARG A 13 -8.01 -17.75 13.26
N ASN A 14 -8.72 -16.62 13.15
CA ASN A 14 -8.23 -15.45 12.45
C ASN A 14 -7.46 -14.52 13.41
N PRO A 15 -6.34 -13.93 12.97
CA PRO A 15 -5.71 -12.84 13.72
C PRO A 15 -6.73 -11.71 13.95
N PRO A 16 -6.78 -11.09 15.14
CA PRO A 16 -7.73 -10.01 15.43
C PRO A 16 -7.68 -8.86 14.41
N SER A 17 -6.51 -8.58 13.82
CA SER A 17 -6.34 -7.57 12.77
C SER A 17 -7.16 -7.86 11.50
N ARG A 18 -7.38 -9.13 11.14
CA ARG A 18 -8.20 -9.54 9.99
C ARG A 18 -9.67 -9.20 10.19
N SER A 19 -10.25 -9.55 11.35
CA SER A 19 -11.64 -9.19 11.67
C SER A 19 -11.84 -7.68 11.74
N ARG A 20 -10.85 -6.96 12.32
CA ARG A 20 -10.83 -5.50 12.37
C ARG A 20 -10.86 -4.85 10.98
N ARG A 21 -10.09 -5.36 10.02
CA ARG A 21 -10.07 -4.87 8.64
C ARG A 21 -11.36 -5.19 7.88
N PHE A 22 -11.84 -6.43 7.96
CA PHE A 22 -12.94 -6.91 7.10
C PHE A 22 -14.33 -6.53 7.60
N TRP A 23 -14.54 -6.54 8.93
CA TRP A 23 -15.88 -6.33 9.52
C TRP A 23 -16.06 -4.94 10.15
N PHE A 24 -14.97 -4.30 10.57
CA PHE A 24 -15.02 -3.01 11.27
C PHE A 24 -14.39 -1.86 10.47
N ASN A 25 -13.89 -2.12 9.25
CA ASN A 25 -13.16 -1.15 8.42
C ASN A 25 -12.06 -0.38 9.18
N GLN A 26 -11.45 -1.01 10.18
CA GLN A 26 -10.42 -0.35 10.96
C GLN A 26 -9.14 -0.20 10.14
N ILE A 27 -8.63 1.03 10.11
CA ILE A 27 -7.39 1.39 9.46
C ILE A 27 -6.24 0.89 10.34
N ILE A 28 -5.69 -0.29 10.05
CA ILE A 28 -4.51 -0.86 10.74
C ILE A 28 -3.21 -0.57 9.96
N ALA A 29 -3.31 0.03 8.77
CA ALA A 29 -2.17 0.22 7.87
C ALA A 29 -0.96 0.92 8.51
N ALA A 30 -1.10 1.64 9.63
CA ALA A 30 0.01 2.31 10.29
C ALA A 30 0.99 1.39 11.05
N GLU A 31 0.57 0.22 11.57
CA GLU A 31 1.45 -0.61 12.43
C GLU A 31 2.46 -1.42 11.60
N ASP A 32 2.03 -1.94 10.45
CA ASP A 32 2.87 -2.79 9.58
C ASP A 32 3.41 -2.05 8.34
N ALA A 33 3.21 -0.74 8.22
CA ALA A 33 3.72 0.01 7.08
C ALA A 33 5.23 0.21 7.17
N PHE A 34 5.92 -0.02 6.04
CA PHE A 34 7.34 0.30 5.90
C PHE A 34 7.64 1.80 6.11
N ARG A 35 6.68 2.68 5.81
CA ARG A 35 6.84 4.14 5.87
C ARG A 35 5.53 4.80 6.29
N ALA A 36 5.60 5.89 7.07
CA ALA A 36 4.42 6.64 7.45
C ALA A 36 3.92 7.53 6.30
N ARG A 37 2.60 7.77 6.28
CA ARG A 37 1.95 8.52 5.18
C ARG A 37 2.53 9.91 4.97
N TYR A 38 2.72 10.67 6.05
CA TYR A 38 3.23 12.04 5.99
C TYR A 38 4.66 12.12 5.43
N GLU A 39 5.44 11.04 5.55
CA GLU A 39 6.79 10.99 5.00
C GLU A 39 6.75 10.90 3.46
N GLY A 40 5.75 10.19 2.92
CA GLY A 40 5.46 10.15 1.49
C GLY A 40 4.95 11.50 0.99
N ASP A 41 4.00 12.10 1.70
CA ASP A 41 3.42 13.40 1.33
C ASP A 41 4.45 14.55 1.33
N ALA A 42 5.54 14.42 2.10
CA ALA A 42 6.64 15.39 2.14
C ALA A 42 7.71 15.18 1.05
N ASN A 43 7.64 14.09 0.28
CA ASN A 43 8.62 13.78 -0.76
C ASN A 43 8.51 14.59 -2.07
N PRO A 44 7.36 15.16 -2.50
CA PRO A 44 7.30 15.91 -3.75
C PRO A 44 8.31 17.07 -3.80
N HIS A 45 9.08 17.14 -4.88
CA HIS A 45 9.98 18.25 -5.18
C HIS A 45 9.36 19.06 -6.33
N GLU A 46 8.54 20.05 -5.98
CA GLU A 46 7.90 20.90 -6.98
C GLU A 46 8.94 21.64 -7.81
N GLY A 47 8.72 21.72 -9.13
CA GLY A 47 9.63 22.36 -10.08
C GLY A 47 10.83 21.52 -10.51
N LEU A 48 10.90 20.25 -10.10
CA LEU A 48 11.94 19.31 -10.54
C LEU A 48 11.54 18.66 -11.87
N ASP A 49 12.13 19.14 -12.97
CA ASP A 49 11.99 18.53 -14.29
C ASP A 49 13.22 17.70 -14.67
N LEU A 50 13.00 16.68 -15.51
CA LEU A 50 14.09 15.96 -16.18
C LEU A 50 14.67 16.83 -17.30
N VAL A 51 15.99 16.93 -17.36
CA VAL A 51 16.69 17.67 -18.41
C VAL A 51 17.50 16.74 -19.29
N SER A 52 17.84 17.24 -20.48
CA SER A 52 18.68 16.50 -21.42
C SER A 52 20.02 16.15 -20.75
N ARG A 53 20.45 14.89 -20.92
CA ARG A 53 21.66 14.31 -20.32
C ARG A 53 21.60 14.02 -18.82
N ASP A 54 20.43 14.10 -18.18
CA ASP A 54 20.26 13.52 -16.84
C ASP A 54 20.60 12.03 -16.88
N GLU A 55 21.47 11.60 -15.98
CA GLU A 55 21.74 10.19 -15.74
C GLU A 55 20.66 9.64 -14.80
N LEU A 56 20.03 8.54 -15.22
CA LEU A 56 18.92 7.94 -14.50
C LEU A 56 19.17 6.46 -14.27
N VAL A 57 18.81 6.00 -13.08
CA VAL A 57 18.61 4.57 -12.80
C VAL A 57 17.13 4.26 -13.00
N LEU A 58 16.84 3.27 -13.83
CA LEU A 58 15.47 2.83 -14.10
C LEU A 58 15.15 1.53 -13.38
N PHE A 59 13.99 1.48 -12.75
CA PHE A 59 13.43 0.29 -12.11
C PHE A 59 12.12 -0.08 -12.80
N PHE A 60 12.03 -1.33 -13.24
CA PHE A 60 10.89 -1.85 -13.97
C PHE A 60 10.24 -2.98 -13.19
N ASP A 61 8.93 -2.87 -12.99
CA ASP A 61 8.08 -3.93 -12.46
C ASP A 61 7.06 -4.34 -13.53
N GLY A 62 7.38 -5.44 -14.21
CA GLY A 62 6.59 -5.99 -15.31
C GLY A 62 5.51 -6.93 -14.80
N SER A 63 4.37 -6.37 -14.37
CA SER A 63 3.23 -7.16 -13.94
C SER A 63 2.86 -8.21 -14.99
N LYS A 64 2.58 -9.42 -14.51
CA LYS A 64 2.31 -10.59 -15.36
C LYS A 64 0.83 -10.73 -15.75
N SER A 65 -0.08 -10.24 -14.92
CA SER A 65 -1.52 -10.42 -15.12
C SER A 65 -2.32 -9.15 -14.80
N ASP A 66 -2.86 -9.05 -13.59
CA ASP A 66 -4.00 -8.17 -13.31
C ASP A 66 -3.58 -6.85 -12.64
N ASP A 67 -2.35 -6.80 -12.12
CA ASP A 67 -1.79 -5.57 -11.56
C ASP A 67 -1.21 -4.67 -12.67
N ALA A 68 -1.06 -3.38 -12.38
CA ALA A 68 -0.45 -2.45 -13.32
C ALA A 68 1.08 -2.70 -13.44
N THR A 69 1.60 -2.57 -14.66
CA THR A 69 3.05 -2.48 -14.90
C THR A 69 3.57 -1.11 -14.50
N GLY A 70 4.68 -1.08 -13.76
CA GLY A 70 5.32 0.14 -13.26
C GLY A 70 6.71 0.35 -13.87
N LEU A 71 7.03 1.62 -14.18
CA LEU A 71 8.38 2.05 -14.50
C LEU A 71 8.68 3.31 -13.68
N VAL A 72 9.78 3.29 -12.93
CA VAL A 72 10.22 4.40 -12.07
C VAL A 72 11.65 4.78 -12.44
N GLY A 73 11.90 6.07 -12.61
CA GLY A 73 13.24 6.63 -12.77
C GLY A 73 13.70 7.31 -11.49
N CYS A 74 14.95 7.07 -11.10
CA CYS A 74 15.65 7.79 -10.04
C CYS A 74 16.82 8.56 -10.65
N ARG A 75 16.92 9.84 -10.33
CA ARG A 75 18.05 10.72 -10.67
C ARG A 75 18.96 10.87 -9.47
#